data_AF-A0A3Q1AKE3-F1
#
_entry.id   AF-A0A3Q1AKE3-F1
#
_cell.length_a   1.000
_cell.length_b   1.000
_cell.length_c   1.000
_cell.angle_alpha   90.00
_cell.angle_beta   90.00
_cell.angle_gamma   90.00
#
_symmetry.space_group_name_H-M   'P 1'
#
loop_
_entity.id
_entity.type
_entity.pdbx_description
1 polymer ?
#
loop_
_entity_poly.entity_id
_entity_poly.type
_entity_poly.pdbx_seq_one_letter_code
_entity_poly.pdbx_strand_id
1 'polypeptide(L)'
;MCVRHLAFVLLIWFPAVLHAQKAEQPCPAPQLDHGYLVLEKENQLTYACDEGYKPTAEGWWATSTCENGQWSPKPQCIEEKSCLPPTIINGNYFENPNGWYAEHRTITIKCDDGYELKGQPERIRCINGTWPPLPVCEKSPNACDGPPQIPHAVIIKQGYQEVFVENSKVVYECESGYTTDGIATETSVLCSSGNWTGIPSCHVYCLIDPANYNQDNYQVTKVQYLKEGEKKKIRCPYWPGAFSNFRCTNGRIAHTQCCEEYYIDQGRCF
;
A
#
# COMPACT_ATOMS: atom_id res chain seq x y z
N MET A 1 28.72 37.42 -70.15
CA MET A 1 28.40 38.10 -68.87
C MET A 1 27.94 37.03 -67.90
N CYS A 2 28.81 36.63 -66.97
CA CYS A 2 28.61 35.47 -66.09
C CYS A 2 28.39 36.01 -64.68
N VAL A 3 27.15 35.92 -64.17
CA VAL A 3 26.78 36.38 -62.83
C VAL A 3 27.17 35.28 -61.83
N ARG A 4 28.21 35.53 -61.03
CA ARG A 4 28.65 34.65 -59.94
C ARG A 4 27.79 34.92 -58.70
N HIS A 5 26.95 33.97 -58.33
CA HIS A 5 26.26 33.96 -57.03
C HIS A 5 27.26 33.63 -55.91
N LEU A 6 27.42 34.55 -54.95
CA LEU A 6 28.14 34.32 -53.70
C LEU A 6 27.17 33.65 -52.70
N ALA A 7 27.36 32.35 -52.46
CA ALA A 7 26.66 31.64 -51.38
C ALA A 7 27.43 31.85 -50.06
N PHE A 8 26.82 32.59 -49.13
CA PHE A 8 27.30 32.73 -47.76
C PHE A 8 27.04 31.42 -46.99
N VAL A 9 28.09 30.68 -46.66
CA VAL A 9 28.03 29.53 -45.75
C VAL A 9 28.02 30.06 -44.32
N LEU A 10 26.84 30.11 -43.70
CA LEU A 10 26.69 30.35 -42.26
C LEU A 10 27.16 29.11 -41.50
N LEU A 11 28.38 29.18 -40.96
CA LEU A 11 28.91 28.18 -40.02
C LEU A 11 28.12 28.30 -38.71
N ILE A 12 27.09 27.46 -38.56
CA ILE A 12 26.35 27.29 -37.30
C ILE A 12 27.29 26.57 -36.33
N TRP A 13 27.86 27.34 -35.41
CA TRP A 13 28.65 26.84 -34.31
C TRP A 13 27.68 26.21 -33.30
N PHE A 14 27.47 24.89 -33.38
CA PHE A 14 26.78 24.16 -32.32
C PHE A 14 27.74 24.07 -31.13
N PRO A 15 27.47 24.75 -30.00
CA PRO A 15 28.24 24.51 -28.79
C PRO A 15 27.97 23.06 -28.40
N ALA A 16 29.04 22.25 -28.42
CA ALA A 16 29.01 20.91 -27.87
C ALA A 16 28.60 21.04 -26.40
N VAL A 17 27.40 20.58 -26.07
CA VAL A 17 26.97 20.37 -24.70
C VAL A 17 27.85 19.26 -24.14
N LEU A 18 28.95 19.66 -23.49
CA LEU A 18 29.71 18.79 -22.62
C LEU A 18 28.76 18.33 -21.53
N HIS A 19 28.25 17.10 -21.67
CA HIS A 19 27.69 16.38 -20.54
C HIS A 19 28.84 16.26 -19.54
N ALA A 20 28.81 17.08 -18.50
CA ALA A 20 29.62 16.87 -17.32
C ALA A 20 29.17 15.54 -16.70
N GLN A 21 29.80 14.44 -17.12
CA GLN A 21 29.74 13.19 -16.39
C GLN A 21 30.35 13.48 -15.02
N LYS A 22 29.50 13.50 -13.98
CA LYS A 22 29.96 13.58 -12.59
C LYS A 22 30.96 12.43 -12.41
N ALA A 23 32.24 12.76 -12.24
CA ALA A 23 33.26 11.75 -11.99
C ALA A 23 32.86 10.99 -10.73
N GLU A 24 32.66 9.68 -10.85
CA GLU A 24 32.48 8.82 -9.68
C GLU A 24 33.69 8.99 -8.78
N GLN A 25 33.45 9.33 -7.51
CA GLN A 25 34.53 9.54 -6.56
C GLN A 25 35.19 8.19 -6.28
N PRO A 26 36.53 8.07 -6.46
CA PRO A 26 37.23 6.80 -6.24
C PRO A 26 37.20 6.43 -4.75
N CYS A 27 37.07 5.14 -4.45
CA CYS A 27 37.14 4.66 -3.08
C CYS A 27 38.58 4.63 -2.54
N PRO A 28 38.77 4.89 -1.24
CA PRO A 28 40.05 4.65 -0.61
C PRO A 28 40.38 3.15 -0.63
N ALA A 29 41.66 2.81 -0.68
CA ALA A 29 42.12 1.44 -0.49
C ALA A 29 41.59 0.93 0.88
N PRO A 30 40.90 -0.22 0.93
CA PRO A 30 40.37 -0.71 2.19
C PRO A 30 41.50 -1.15 3.11
N GLN A 31 41.37 -0.84 4.40
CA GLN A 31 42.17 -1.49 5.43
C GLN A 31 41.42 -2.73 5.89
N LEU A 32 42.02 -3.91 5.72
CA LEU A 32 41.42 -5.19 6.06
C LEU A 32 42.28 -5.86 7.13
N ASP A 33 41.91 -5.65 8.39
CA ASP A 33 42.54 -6.34 9.52
C ASP A 33 42.16 -7.83 9.48
N HIS A 34 43.14 -8.71 9.69
CA HIS A 34 42.96 -10.17 9.65
C HIS A 34 42.45 -10.71 8.30
N GLY A 35 42.91 -10.12 7.20
CA GLY A 35 42.61 -10.61 5.86
C GLY A 35 43.51 -10.05 4.78
N TYR A 36 43.25 -10.46 3.54
CA TYR A 36 44.03 -10.08 2.36
C TYR A 36 43.13 -9.91 1.13
N LEU A 37 43.58 -9.03 0.24
CA LEU A 37 42.94 -8.81 -1.06
C LEU A 37 43.34 -9.94 -2.01
N VAL A 38 42.35 -10.54 -2.68
CA VAL A 38 42.51 -11.60 -3.66
C VAL A 38 42.53 -11.02 -5.07
N LEU A 39 41.64 -10.06 -5.35
CA LEU A 39 41.51 -9.43 -6.65
C LEU A 39 41.08 -7.98 -6.48
N GLU A 40 41.71 -7.06 -7.21
CA GLU A 40 41.33 -5.66 -7.27
C GLU A 40 41.03 -5.27 -8.73
N LYS A 41 39.84 -4.71 -8.96
CA LYS A 41 39.39 -4.09 -10.21
C LYS A 41 39.02 -2.63 -9.92
N GLU A 42 38.75 -1.86 -10.97
CA GLU A 42 38.47 -0.42 -10.86
C GLU A 42 37.41 -0.07 -9.80
N ASN A 43 36.24 -0.73 -9.82
CA ASN A 43 35.13 -0.48 -8.89
C ASN A 43 34.74 -1.72 -8.06
N GLN A 44 35.58 -2.76 -8.02
CA GLN A 44 35.25 -4.01 -7.33
C GLN A 44 36.50 -4.65 -6.76
N LEU A 45 36.43 -5.15 -5.54
CA LEU A 45 37.49 -5.98 -4.97
C LEU A 45 36.93 -7.26 -4.38
N THR A 46 37.76 -8.30 -4.39
CA THR A 46 37.52 -9.58 -3.73
C THR A 46 38.56 -9.78 -2.65
N TYR A 47 38.14 -10.21 -1.47
CA TYR A 47 39.00 -10.41 -0.31
C TYR A 47 38.67 -11.72 0.41
N ALA A 48 39.65 -12.20 1.17
CA ALA A 48 39.51 -13.35 2.05
C ALA A 48 40.11 -13.02 3.42
N CYS A 49 39.75 -13.81 4.44
CA CYS A 49 40.19 -13.59 5.81
C CYS A 49 41.22 -14.64 6.23
N ASP A 50 42.02 -14.29 7.23
CA ASP A 50 43.01 -15.18 7.83
C ASP A 50 42.35 -16.32 8.61
N GLU A 51 43.12 -17.36 8.93
CA GLU A 51 42.61 -18.49 9.73
C GLU A 51 42.03 -18.02 11.08
N GLY A 52 40.82 -18.49 11.39
CA GLY A 52 40.06 -18.06 12.57
C GLY A 52 39.18 -16.83 12.34
N TYR A 53 39.18 -16.27 11.11
CA TYR A 53 38.34 -15.16 10.70
C TYR A 53 37.56 -15.47 9.42
N LYS A 54 36.46 -14.76 9.23
CA LYS A 54 35.59 -14.84 8.06
C LYS A 54 35.07 -13.46 7.64
N PRO A 55 34.66 -13.27 6.37
CA PRO A 55 34.06 -12.01 5.94
C PRO A 55 32.69 -11.79 6.57
N THR A 56 32.20 -10.55 6.59
CA THR A 56 30.79 -10.26 6.91
C THR A 56 29.86 -10.52 5.73
N ALA A 57 30.01 -11.69 5.13
CA ALA A 57 29.18 -12.24 4.07
C ALA A 57 29.25 -13.77 4.18
N GLU A 58 28.30 -14.47 3.57
CA GLU A 58 28.34 -15.94 3.55
C GLU A 58 29.51 -16.43 2.68
N GLY A 59 30.27 -17.40 3.20
CA GLY A 59 31.42 -18.01 2.52
C GLY A 59 32.77 -17.66 3.16
N TRP A 60 33.85 -18.15 2.55
CA TRP A 60 35.24 -17.96 3.01
C TRP A 60 35.97 -16.78 2.36
N TRP A 61 35.29 -16.11 1.41
CA TRP A 61 35.73 -14.91 0.73
C TRP A 61 34.51 -14.04 0.42
N ALA A 62 34.72 -12.76 0.15
CA ALA A 62 33.66 -11.83 -0.19
C ALA A 62 34.10 -10.82 -1.24
N THR A 63 33.11 -10.14 -1.82
CA THR A 63 33.33 -9.09 -2.82
C THR A 63 32.63 -7.82 -2.38
N SER A 64 33.30 -6.69 -2.60
CA SER A 64 32.78 -5.36 -2.33
C SER A 64 32.83 -4.52 -3.59
N THR A 65 31.78 -3.73 -3.80
CA THR A 65 31.67 -2.79 -4.93
C THR A 65 31.89 -1.37 -4.41
N CYS A 66 32.65 -0.57 -5.15
CA CYS A 66 32.85 0.84 -4.87
C CYS A 66 31.81 1.65 -5.61
N GLU A 67 31.01 2.43 -4.88
CA GLU A 67 30.10 3.41 -5.46
C GLU A 67 30.28 4.74 -4.72
N ASN A 68 30.61 5.81 -5.46
CA ASN A 68 30.76 7.17 -4.93
C ASN A 68 31.65 7.27 -3.68
N GLY A 69 32.79 6.58 -3.68
CA GLY A 69 33.76 6.61 -2.58
C GLY A 69 33.42 5.71 -1.39
N GLN A 70 32.34 4.91 -1.47
CA GLN A 70 31.95 3.95 -0.43
C GLN A 70 31.98 2.52 -0.95
N TRP A 71 32.61 1.64 -0.19
CA TRP A 71 32.56 0.20 -0.43
C TRP A 71 31.27 -0.39 0.17
N SER A 72 30.54 -1.15 -0.65
CA SER A 72 29.33 -1.86 -0.24
C SER A 72 29.37 -3.32 -0.73
N PRO A 73 29.21 -4.32 0.16
CA PRO A 73 29.35 -4.18 1.62
C PRO A 73 30.76 -3.70 2.00
N LYS A 74 30.92 -3.10 3.18
CA LYS A 74 32.24 -2.68 3.67
C LYS A 74 33.15 -3.91 3.86
N PRO A 75 34.35 -3.97 3.26
CA PRO A 75 35.31 -5.05 3.49
C PRO A 75 35.68 -5.11 4.97
N GLN A 76 35.45 -6.26 5.60
CA GLN A 76 35.86 -6.50 6.99
C GLN A 76 35.97 -8.00 7.26
N CYS A 77 36.88 -8.38 8.15
CA CYS A 77 37.01 -9.73 8.68
C CYS A 77 36.60 -9.74 10.16
N ILE A 78 35.85 -10.75 10.56
CA ILE A 78 35.34 -10.96 11.91
C ILE A 78 35.75 -12.35 12.39
N GLU A 79 35.82 -12.56 13.70
CA GLU A 79 36.12 -13.90 14.24
C GLU A 79 35.14 -14.94 13.70
N GLU A 80 35.62 -16.15 13.41
CA GLU A 80 34.84 -17.27 12.86
C GLU A 80 33.56 -17.54 13.66
N LYS A 81 33.65 -17.38 14.99
CA LYS A 81 32.56 -17.62 15.95
C LYS A 81 31.56 -16.46 16.08
N SER A 82 31.78 -15.36 15.39
CA SER A 82 30.84 -14.25 15.30
C SER A 82 29.72 -14.58 14.31
N CYS A 83 28.51 -14.12 14.59
CA CYS A 83 27.34 -14.34 13.75
C CYS A 83 27.08 -13.15 12.85
N LEU A 84 26.66 -13.43 11.61
CA LEU A 84 26.12 -12.43 10.69
C LEU A 84 24.69 -12.03 11.13
N PRO A 85 24.18 -10.85 10.76
CA PRO A 85 22.81 -10.45 11.08
C PRO A 85 21.79 -11.47 10.54
N PRO A 86 20.88 -12.01 11.36
CA PRO A 86 19.85 -12.92 10.88
C PRO A 86 18.73 -12.17 10.15
N THR A 87 18.04 -12.85 9.24
CA THR A 87 16.80 -12.35 8.64
C THR A 87 15.60 -12.89 9.41
N ILE A 88 14.78 -12.02 9.99
CA ILE A 88 13.54 -12.39 10.68
C ILE A 88 12.37 -12.05 9.77
N ILE A 89 11.55 -13.05 9.41
CA ILE A 89 10.37 -12.84 8.58
C ILE A 89 9.25 -12.27 9.46
N ASN A 90 8.62 -11.16 9.04
CA ASN A 90 7.58 -10.43 9.77
C ASN A 90 7.99 -10.00 11.19
N GLY A 91 9.28 -9.73 11.37
CA GLY A 91 9.83 -9.25 12.62
C GLY A 91 11.15 -8.53 12.43
N ASN A 92 11.56 -7.88 13.50
CA ASN A 92 12.76 -7.06 13.56
C ASN A 92 13.50 -7.27 14.88
N TYR A 93 14.69 -6.73 14.95
CA TYR A 93 15.50 -6.64 16.16
C TYR A 93 16.38 -5.41 16.06
N PHE A 94 16.99 -5.01 17.18
CA PHE A 94 17.93 -3.90 17.16
C PHE A 94 19.24 -4.36 16.51
N GLU A 95 19.49 -3.88 15.28
CA GLU A 95 20.71 -4.18 14.54
C GLU A 95 21.94 -3.59 15.23
N ASN A 96 23.04 -4.35 15.25
CA ASN A 96 24.32 -3.87 15.73
C ASN A 96 24.91 -2.95 14.65
N PRO A 97 25.30 -1.69 14.96
CA PRO A 97 25.90 -0.78 13.98
C PRO A 97 27.14 -1.34 13.25
N ASN A 98 27.84 -2.31 13.85
CA ASN A 98 28.98 -2.97 13.22
C ASN A 98 28.59 -4.00 12.13
N GLY A 99 27.31 -4.40 12.06
CA GLY A 99 26.81 -5.37 11.07
C GLY A 99 27.16 -6.83 11.38
N TRP A 100 27.52 -7.16 12.62
CA TRP A 100 27.82 -8.54 13.08
C TRP A 100 27.69 -8.67 14.60
N TYR A 101 27.74 -9.89 15.12
CA TYR A 101 27.52 -10.20 16.54
C TYR A 101 28.59 -11.14 17.09
N ALA A 102 29.33 -10.69 18.11
CA ALA A 102 30.32 -11.54 18.79
C ALA A 102 29.68 -12.80 19.40
N GLU A 103 30.47 -13.85 19.60
CA GLU A 103 30.02 -15.08 20.25
C GLU A 103 29.33 -14.77 21.60
N HIS A 104 28.26 -15.50 21.91
CA HIS A 104 27.41 -15.32 23.10
C HIS A 104 26.61 -14.02 23.17
N ARG A 105 26.71 -13.12 22.18
CA ARG A 105 25.78 -11.99 22.08
C ARG A 105 24.37 -12.49 21.87
N THR A 106 23.43 -11.78 22.49
CA THR A 106 22.00 -12.10 22.45
C THR A 106 21.26 -10.94 21.82
N ILE A 107 20.34 -11.24 20.89
CA ILE A 107 19.39 -10.27 20.35
C ILE A 107 17.99 -10.64 20.81
N THR A 108 17.14 -9.61 20.93
CA THR A 108 15.72 -9.76 21.24
C THR A 108 14.94 -9.47 19.97
N ILE A 109 14.09 -10.40 19.59
CA ILE A 109 13.28 -10.35 18.38
C ILE A 109 11.91 -9.80 18.74
N LYS A 110 11.44 -8.85 17.94
CA LYS A 110 10.14 -8.23 18.05
C LYS A 110 9.40 -8.46 16.73
N CYS A 111 8.21 -9.03 16.80
CA CYS A 111 7.39 -9.17 15.60
C CYS A 111 6.85 -7.81 15.13
N ASP A 112 6.65 -7.69 13.82
CA ASP A 112 6.01 -6.53 13.22
C ASP A 112 4.54 -6.46 13.64
N ASP A 113 3.93 -5.29 13.48
CA ASP A 113 2.54 -5.07 13.87
C ASP A 113 1.60 -6.06 13.16
N GLY A 114 0.75 -6.74 13.93
CA GLY A 114 -0.19 -7.77 13.44
C GLY A 114 0.38 -9.18 13.45
N TYR A 115 1.62 -9.36 13.89
CA TYR A 115 2.28 -10.66 14.06
C TYR A 115 2.66 -10.91 15.52
N GLU A 116 2.79 -12.18 15.88
CA GLU A 116 3.14 -12.63 17.22
C GLU A 116 4.12 -13.83 17.19
N LEU A 117 4.97 -13.90 18.21
CA LEU A 117 5.89 -15.03 18.39
C LEU A 117 5.12 -16.26 18.87
N LYS A 118 5.27 -17.38 18.17
CA LYS A 118 4.63 -18.63 18.56
C LYS A 118 5.64 -19.71 18.95
N GLY A 119 5.60 -20.13 20.21
CA GLY A 119 6.30 -21.31 20.70
C GLY A 119 7.84 -21.25 20.70
N GLN A 120 8.45 -20.13 20.32
CA GLN A 120 9.90 -19.95 20.24
C GLN A 120 10.39 -18.82 21.17
N PRO A 121 11.65 -18.86 21.61
CA PRO A 121 12.19 -17.83 22.50
C PRO A 121 12.33 -16.49 21.76
N GLU A 122 11.84 -15.43 22.40
CA GLU A 122 12.01 -14.03 21.94
C GLU A 122 13.50 -13.63 21.85
N ARG A 123 14.36 -14.30 22.62
CA ARG A 123 15.79 -14.01 22.69
C ARG A 123 16.60 -15.15 22.11
N ILE A 124 17.43 -14.84 21.12
CA ILE A 124 18.36 -15.79 20.52
C ILE A 124 19.81 -15.37 20.77
N ARG A 125 20.69 -16.37 20.90
CA ARG A 125 22.09 -16.16 21.23
C ARG A 125 22.98 -16.68 20.11
N CYS A 126 23.98 -15.90 19.73
CA CYS A 126 25.00 -16.31 18.78
C CYS A 126 25.88 -17.40 19.42
N ILE A 127 25.93 -18.58 18.81
CA ILE A 127 26.72 -19.71 19.29
C ILE A 127 27.54 -20.25 18.12
N ASN A 128 28.86 -20.27 18.29
CA ASN A 128 29.80 -20.82 17.31
C ASN A 128 29.55 -20.33 15.87
N GLY A 129 29.39 -19.01 15.71
CA GLY A 129 29.21 -18.38 14.40
C GLY A 129 27.82 -18.52 13.78
N THR A 130 26.87 -19.15 14.48
CA THR A 130 25.52 -19.41 13.98
C THR A 130 24.44 -19.01 14.99
N TRP A 131 23.27 -18.65 14.47
CA TRP A 131 22.07 -18.48 15.28
C TRP A 131 21.32 -19.81 15.43
N PRO A 132 20.60 -20.04 16.54
CA PRO A 132 19.65 -21.14 16.62
C PRO A 132 18.54 -20.97 15.56
N PRO A 133 17.68 -22.00 15.34
CA PRO A 133 16.50 -21.85 14.50
C PRO A 133 15.72 -20.58 14.86
N LEU A 134 15.63 -19.68 13.88
CA LEU A 134 15.08 -18.35 14.07
C LEU A 134 13.58 -18.45 14.41
N PRO A 135 13.07 -17.56 15.29
CA PRO A 135 11.66 -17.54 15.55
C PRO A 135 10.88 -17.08 14.33
N VAL A 136 9.71 -17.68 14.13
CA VAL A 136 8.76 -17.26 13.10
C VAL A 136 7.71 -16.37 13.76
N CYS A 137 7.57 -15.15 13.22
CA CYS A 137 6.46 -14.27 13.55
C CYS A 137 5.25 -14.69 12.70
N GLU A 138 4.28 -15.31 13.37
CA GLU A 138 3.02 -15.74 12.74
C GLU A 138 1.99 -14.61 12.85
N LYS A 139 1.11 -14.48 11.85
CA LYS A 139 0.03 -13.51 11.89
C LYS A 139 -0.84 -13.77 13.13
N SER A 140 -1.08 -12.74 13.92
CA SER A 140 -1.91 -12.84 15.11
C SER A 140 -3.35 -13.26 14.73
N PRO A 141 -4.00 -14.16 15.48
CA PRO A 141 -5.34 -14.64 15.15
C PRO A 141 -6.41 -13.53 15.16
N ASN A 142 -6.15 -12.43 15.87
CA ASN A 142 -7.04 -11.28 15.92
C ASN A 142 -6.75 -10.22 14.84
N ALA A 143 -5.61 -10.33 14.14
CA ALA A 143 -5.25 -9.43 13.07
C ALA A 143 -6.02 -9.78 11.78
N CYS A 144 -6.42 -8.76 11.05
CA CYS A 144 -7.13 -8.91 9.78
C CYS A 144 -6.14 -8.97 8.61
N ASP A 145 -6.54 -9.61 7.52
CA ASP A 145 -5.84 -9.48 6.24
C ASP A 145 -6.08 -8.11 5.61
N GLY A 146 -5.59 -7.92 4.38
CA GLY A 146 -5.91 -6.77 3.54
C GLY A 146 -7.41 -6.41 3.58
N PRO A 147 -7.76 -5.11 3.66
CA PRO A 147 -9.15 -4.64 3.69
C PRO A 147 -9.90 -5.10 2.45
N PRO A 148 -11.21 -5.38 2.54
CA PRO A 148 -11.99 -5.84 1.40
C PRO A 148 -12.04 -4.79 0.30
N GLN A 149 -12.07 -5.22 -0.95
CA GLN A 149 -12.39 -4.34 -2.06
C GLN A 149 -13.87 -4.02 -2.05
N ILE A 150 -14.20 -2.73 -2.05
CA ILE A 150 -15.59 -2.25 -2.08
C ILE A 150 -15.81 -1.61 -3.45
N PRO A 151 -16.76 -2.10 -4.27
CA PRO A 151 -17.07 -1.49 -5.56
C PRO A 151 -17.43 -0.01 -5.40
N HIS A 152 -16.94 0.82 -6.29
CA HIS A 152 -17.14 2.27 -6.25
C HIS A 152 -16.66 2.91 -4.95
N ALA A 153 -15.60 2.40 -4.34
CA ALA A 153 -14.97 3.04 -3.20
C ALA A 153 -13.46 2.81 -3.18
N VAL A 154 -12.72 3.76 -2.59
CA VAL A 154 -11.26 3.72 -2.45
C VAL A 154 -10.84 4.06 -1.03
N ILE A 155 -9.71 3.50 -0.57
CA ILE A 155 -9.14 3.83 0.74
C ILE A 155 -8.39 5.16 0.63
N ILE A 156 -8.66 6.09 1.56
CA ILE A 156 -8.18 7.48 1.45
C ILE A 156 -7.23 7.95 2.55
N LYS A 157 -7.20 7.29 3.71
CA LYS A 157 -6.41 7.77 4.87
C LYS A 157 -5.09 7.02 5.10
N GLN A 158 -4.81 5.98 4.33
CA GLN A 158 -3.60 5.17 4.46
C GLN A 158 -3.29 4.36 3.18
N GLY A 159 -2.04 3.92 3.07
CA GLY A 159 -1.61 3.01 2.01
C GLY A 159 -2.08 1.56 2.23
N TYR A 160 -1.91 0.73 1.20
CA TYR A 160 -2.18 -0.70 1.28
C TYR A 160 -1.19 -1.39 2.24
N GLN A 161 -1.71 -2.32 3.05
CA GLN A 161 -0.94 -3.23 3.90
C GLN A 161 -1.58 -4.61 3.81
N GLU A 162 -0.79 -5.66 4.00
CA GLU A 162 -1.28 -7.05 3.94
C GLU A 162 -1.94 -7.50 5.25
N VAL A 163 -1.52 -6.94 6.39
CA VAL A 163 -1.99 -7.31 7.72
C VAL A 163 -2.32 -6.06 8.52
N PHE A 164 -3.44 -6.10 9.25
CA PHE A 164 -3.93 -5.02 10.10
C PHE A 164 -4.13 -5.53 11.53
N VAL A 165 -3.61 -4.81 12.52
CA VAL A 165 -3.81 -5.13 13.94
C VAL A 165 -5.28 -5.06 14.33
N GLU A 166 -5.64 -5.77 15.39
CA GLU A 166 -6.99 -5.72 15.96
C GLU A 166 -7.39 -4.27 16.27
N ASN A 167 -8.66 -3.92 16.04
CA ASN A 167 -9.23 -2.59 16.16
C ASN A 167 -8.73 -1.55 15.14
N SER A 168 -7.96 -1.97 14.12
CA SER A 168 -7.64 -1.09 12.99
C SER A 168 -8.91 -0.60 12.30
N LYS A 169 -8.96 0.69 11.98
CA LYS A 169 -10.05 1.33 11.25
C LYS A 169 -9.56 1.79 9.89
N VAL A 170 -10.17 1.29 8.83
CA VAL A 170 -9.87 1.69 7.45
C VAL A 170 -11.00 2.56 6.95
N VAL A 171 -10.67 3.76 6.45
CA VAL A 171 -11.67 4.70 5.91
C VAL A 171 -11.67 4.63 4.39
N TYR A 172 -12.87 4.41 3.86
CA TYR A 172 -13.17 4.41 2.44
C TYR A 172 -13.93 5.68 2.08
N GLU A 173 -13.72 6.13 0.85
CA GLU A 173 -14.52 7.14 0.19
C GLU A 173 -15.18 6.52 -1.05
N CYS A 174 -16.49 6.68 -1.16
CA CYS A 174 -17.23 6.29 -2.35
C CYS A 174 -16.79 7.15 -3.56
N GLU A 175 -16.81 6.55 -4.74
CA GLU A 175 -16.64 7.23 -6.01
C GLU A 175 -17.65 8.38 -6.17
N SER A 176 -17.28 9.41 -6.91
CA SER A 176 -18.17 10.55 -7.15
C SER A 176 -19.55 10.12 -7.65
N GLY A 177 -20.61 10.60 -7.00
CA GLY A 177 -22.00 10.23 -7.30
C GLY A 177 -22.51 8.98 -6.56
N TYR A 178 -21.64 8.25 -5.87
CA TYR A 178 -21.99 7.15 -4.99
C TYR A 178 -21.97 7.60 -3.53
N THR A 179 -22.88 7.05 -2.73
CA THR A 179 -22.94 7.28 -1.29
C THR A 179 -23.28 5.99 -0.56
N THR A 180 -23.02 5.99 0.73
CA THR A 180 -23.52 5.00 1.68
C THR A 180 -24.85 5.47 2.23
N ASP A 181 -25.87 4.63 2.10
CA ASP A 181 -27.24 4.90 2.56
C ASP A 181 -27.87 6.20 2.04
N GLY A 182 -27.35 6.75 0.93
CA GLY A 182 -27.80 8.02 0.36
C GLY A 182 -27.24 9.27 1.03
N ILE A 183 -26.44 9.14 2.09
CA ILE A 183 -26.12 10.25 3.00
C ILE A 183 -24.64 10.62 2.96
N ALA A 184 -23.75 9.64 3.13
CA ALA A 184 -22.33 9.90 3.35
C ALA A 184 -21.48 9.32 2.22
N THR A 185 -20.47 10.06 1.78
CA THR A 185 -19.45 9.59 0.83
C THR A 185 -18.34 8.83 1.55
N GLU A 186 -18.04 9.17 2.80
CA GLU A 186 -17.08 8.46 3.64
C GLU A 186 -17.75 7.37 4.48
N THR A 187 -17.03 6.26 4.65
CA THR A 187 -17.43 5.14 5.50
C THR A 187 -16.20 4.40 6.01
N SER A 188 -16.36 3.47 6.94
CA SER A 188 -15.22 2.77 7.52
C SER A 188 -15.54 1.36 7.95
N VAL A 189 -14.56 0.49 7.80
CA VAL A 189 -14.56 -0.87 8.34
C VAL A 189 -13.66 -0.95 9.56
N LEU A 190 -13.97 -1.88 10.46
CA LEU A 190 -13.21 -2.12 11.68
C LEU A 190 -12.70 -3.57 11.70
N CYS A 191 -11.41 -3.75 11.95
CA CYS A 191 -10.84 -5.06 12.18
C CYS A 191 -11.22 -5.54 13.58
N SER A 192 -11.90 -6.69 13.67
CA SER A 192 -12.34 -7.27 14.94
C SER A 192 -12.23 -8.79 14.88
N SER A 193 -11.46 -9.37 15.81
CA SER A 193 -11.24 -10.82 15.90
C SER A 193 -10.89 -11.48 14.56
N GLY A 194 -9.92 -10.90 13.86
CA GLY A 194 -9.40 -11.40 12.60
C GLY A 194 -10.28 -11.15 11.37
N ASN A 195 -11.43 -10.48 11.52
CA ASN A 195 -12.37 -10.22 10.45
C ASN A 195 -12.69 -8.73 10.30
N TRP A 196 -12.91 -8.29 9.06
CA TRP A 196 -13.41 -6.94 8.78
C TRP A 196 -14.91 -6.86 9.04
N THR A 197 -15.31 -5.92 9.89
CA THR A 197 -16.70 -5.67 10.27
C THR A 197 -17.19 -4.33 9.74
N GLY A 198 -18.50 -4.20 9.56
CA GLY A 198 -19.12 -2.97 9.06
C GLY A 198 -18.85 -2.70 7.58
N ILE A 199 -18.70 -3.75 6.76
CA ILE A 199 -18.45 -3.63 5.31
C ILE A 199 -19.62 -2.89 4.63
N PRO A 200 -19.41 -1.67 4.12
CA PRO A 200 -20.45 -0.85 3.52
C PRO A 200 -20.65 -1.18 2.04
N SER A 201 -21.71 -0.61 1.46
CA SER A 201 -21.93 -0.61 0.01
C SER A 201 -22.14 0.82 -0.48
N CYS A 202 -21.42 1.18 -1.53
CA CYS A 202 -21.58 2.45 -2.23
C CYS A 202 -22.54 2.24 -3.40
N HIS A 203 -23.61 3.02 -3.46
CA HIS A 203 -24.58 3.00 -4.56
C HIS A 203 -24.93 4.42 -5.00
N VAL A 204 -25.48 4.54 -6.21
CA VAL A 204 -26.18 5.75 -6.63
C VAL A 204 -27.57 5.74 -5.98
N TYR A 205 -27.93 6.86 -5.36
CA TYR A 205 -29.24 7.06 -4.75
C TYR A 205 -29.94 8.27 -5.36
N CYS A 206 -31.25 8.20 -5.47
CA CYS A 206 -32.11 9.33 -5.78
C CYS A 206 -32.72 9.89 -4.50
N LEU A 207 -32.74 11.22 -4.38
CA LEU A 207 -33.34 11.95 -3.27
C LEU A 207 -34.83 12.24 -3.55
N ILE A 208 -35.71 11.77 -2.67
CA ILE A 208 -37.11 12.19 -2.60
C ILE A 208 -37.22 13.19 -1.45
N ASP A 209 -37.16 14.48 -1.78
CA ASP A 209 -37.29 15.58 -0.82
C ASP A 209 -38.74 16.08 -0.76
N PRO A 210 -39.41 16.09 0.41
CA PRO A 210 -40.71 16.72 0.60
C PRO A 210 -40.82 18.12 -0.03
N ALA A 211 -39.78 18.96 0.05
CA ALA A 211 -39.81 20.31 -0.51
C ALA A 211 -40.11 20.33 -2.02
N ASN A 212 -39.66 19.32 -2.76
CA ASN A 212 -39.86 19.20 -4.21
C ASN A 212 -41.25 18.67 -4.58
N TYR A 213 -41.94 17.97 -3.67
CA TYR A 213 -43.22 17.30 -3.94
C TYR A 213 -44.39 17.83 -3.09
N ASN A 214 -44.13 18.79 -2.20
CA ASN A 214 -45.13 19.46 -1.37
C ASN A 214 -46.07 20.34 -2.19
N GLN A 215 -45.60 20.98 -3.26
CA GLN A 215 -46.45 21.80 -4.14
C GLN A 215 -47.50 20.94 -4.87
N ASP A 216 -47.13 19.71 -5.19
CA ASP A 216 -48.01 18.76 -5.84
C ASP A 216 -48.91 18.02 -4.85
N ASN A 217 -48.79 18.25 -3.53
CA ASN A 217 -49.53 17.59 -2.43
C ASN A 217 -49.31 16.06 -2.29
N TYR A 218 -48.21 15.51 -2.81
CA TYR A 218 -47.88 14.09 -2.57
C TYR A 218 -47.62 13.86 -1.08
N GLN A 219 -47.99 12.69 -0.55
CA GLN A 219 -47.78 12.36 0.87
C GLN A 219 -46.33 11.96 1.19
N VAL A 220 -45.38 12.88 0.96
CA VAL A 220 -43.97 12.72 1.30
C VAL A 220 -43.69 13.50 2.58
N THR A 221 -43.63 12.81 3.72
CA THR A 221 -43.49 13.48 5.03
C THR A 221 -42.05 13.65 5.50
N LYS A 222 -41.11 12.91 4.90
CA LYS A 222 -39.68 12.97 5.21
C LYS A 222 -38.84 12.68 3.97
N VAL A 223 -37.59 13.16 4.01
CA VAL A 223 -36.55 12.82 3.04
C VAL A 223 -36.37 11.31 2.97
N GLN A 224 -36.32 10.78 1.75
CA GLN A 224 -36.14 9.35 1.47
C GLN A 224 -35.12 9.17 0.34
N TYR A 225 -34.35 8.09 0.42
CA TYR A 225 -33.37 7.71 -0.59
C TYR A 225 -33.80 6.42 -1.27
N LEU A 226 -33.75 6.41 -2.60
CA LEU A 226 -34.14 5.27 -3.42
C LEU A 226 -32.91 4.80 -4.19
N LYS A 227 -32.52 3.53 -4.06
CA LYS A 227 -31.37 2.99 -4.81
C LYS A 227 -31.65 3.02 -6.31
N GLU A 228 -30.61 3.12 -7.13
CA GLU A 228 -30.73 3.04 -8.58
C GLU A 228 -31.58 1.83 -9.02
N GLY A 229 -32.61 2.08 -9.83
CA GLY A 229 -33.56 1.07 -10.31
C GLY A 229 -34.69 0.70 -9.35
N GLU A 230 -34.59 1.03 -8.05
CA GLU A 230 -35.62 0.76 -7.03
C GLU A 230 -36.88 1.58 -7.30
N LYS A 231 -38.04 1.05 -6.88
CA LYS A 231 -39.37 1.63 -7.08
C LYS A 231 -40.09 1.82 -5.75
N LYS A 232 -40.82 2.91 -5.60
CA LYS A 232 -41.59 3.24 -4.40
C LYS A 232 -42.93 3.87 -4.75
N LYS A 233 -44.02 3.30 -4.21
CA LYS A 233 -45.36 3.87 -4.32
C LYS A 233 -45.51 5.04 -3.35
N ILE A 234 -45.87 6.22 -3.85
CA ILE A 234 -46.15 7.42 -3.07
C ILE A 234 -47.65 7.73 -3.21
N ARG A 235 -48.34 7.99 -2.09
CA ARG A 235 -49.78 8.27 -2.12
C ARG A 235 -50.03 9.61 -2.79
N CYS A 236 -51.05 9.61 -3.64
CA CYS A 236 -51.45 10.80 -4.36
C CYS A 236 -52.21 11.83 -3.50
N PRO A 237 -52.16 13.10 -3.90
CA PRO A 237 -52.73 14.27 -3.21
C PRO A 237 -54.24 14.30 -3.00
N TYR A 238 -54.98 13.91 -4.05
CA TYR A 238 -56.39 14.23 -4.21
C TYR A 238 -57.24 13.03 -4.61
N TRP A 239 -56.61 11.87 -4.79
CA TRP A 239 -57.28 10.65 -5.21
C TRP A 239 -57.05 9.54 -4.18
N PRO A 240 -57.99 9.34 -3.25
CA PRO A 240 -57.87 8.33 -2.20
C PRO A 240 -57.70 6.93 -2.80
N GLY A 241 -56.63 6.24 -2.41
CA GLY A 241 -56.31 4.90 -2.93
C GLY A 241 -55.49 4.90 -4.23
N ALA A 242 -55.21 6.08 -4.81
CA ALA A 242 -54.29 6.20 -5.93
C ALA A 242 -52.86 6.45 -5.46
N PHE A 243 -51.91 5.94 -6.23
CA PHE A 243 -50.48 6.11 -6.00
C PHE A 243 -49.79 6.56 -7.28
N SER A 244 -48.61 7.13 -7.12
CA SER A 244 -47.64 7.32 -8.19
C SER A 244 -46.43 6.43 -7.89
N ASN A 245 -45.88 5.77 -8.91
CA ASN A 245 -44.74 4.88 -8.74
C ASN A 245 -43.45 5.63 -9.06
N PHE A 246 -42.72 6.00 -8.02
CA PHE A 246 -41.44 6.68 -8.11
C PHE A 246 -40.35 5.64 -8.38
N ARG A 247 -39.46 5.90 -9.32
CA ARG A 247 -38.34 5.04 -9.68
C ARG A 247 -37.07 5.87 -9.77
N CYS A 248 -36.00 5.37 -9.16
CA CYS A 248 -34.69 5.97 -9.34
C CYS A 248 -34.11 5.54 -10.69
N THR A 249 -33.75 6.49 -11.54
CA THR A 249 -33.14 6.24 -12.85
C THR A 249 -32.08 7.30 -13.11
N ASN A 250 -30.83 6.87 -13.23
CA ASN A 250 -29.64 7.71 -13.41
C ASN A 250 -29.55 8.83 -12.35
N GLY A 251 -29.76 8.49 -11.07
CA GLY A 251 -29.71 9.47 -9.98
C GLY A 251 -30.84 10.50 -9.97
N ARG A 252 -31.89 10.32 -10.78
CA ARG A 252 -33.11 11.16 -10.77
C ARG A 252 -34.36 10.32 -10.53
N ILE A 253 -35.35 10.92 -9.89
CA ILE A 253 -36.66 10.30 -9.71
C ILE A 253 -37.49 10.48 -10.98
N ALA A 254 -37.80 9.37 -11.64
CA ALA A 254 -38.90 9.28 -12.60
C ALA A 254 -40.16 8.80 -11.86
N HIS A 255 -41.34 9.31 -12.19
CA HIS A 255 -42.57 8.85 -11.56
C HIS A 255 -43.72 8.83 -12.56
N THR A 256 -44.66 7.91 -12.37
CA THR A 256 -45.86 7.78 -13.21
C THR A 256 -46.91 8.80 -12.80
N GLN A 257 -47.94 8.99 -13.63
CA GLN A 257 -49.15 9.68 -13.18
C GLN A 257 -49.83 8.95 -12.00
N CYS A 258 -50.75 9.65 -11.33
CA CYS A 258 -51.57 9.08 -10.27
C CYS A 258 -52.61 8.11 -10.83
N CYS A 259 -52.66 6.89 -10.29
CA CYS A 259 -53.59 5.84 -10.71
C CYS A 259 -53.88 4.87 -9.56
N GLU A 260 -54.98 4.13 -9.65
CA GLU A 260 -55.29 3.10 -8.67
C GLU A 260 -54.20 2.02 -8.64
N GLU A 261 -53.96 1.47 -7.45
CA GLU A 261 -52.88 0.51 -7.20
C GLU A 261 -52.86 -0.67 -8.17
N TYR A 262 -54.05 -1.18 -8.54
CA TYR A 262 -54.22 -2.25 -9.51
C TYR A 262 -53.54 -1.98 -10.87
N TYR A 263 -53.62 -0.74 -11.38
CA TYR A 263 -53.02 -0.40 -12.67
C TYR A 263 -51.50 -0.23 -12.60
N ILE A 264 -50.97 0.15 -11.42
CA ILE A 264 -49.52 0.21 -11.18
C ILE A 264 -48.93 -1.20 -11.19
N ASP A 265 -49.58 -2.13 -10.51
CA ASP A 265 -49.09 -3.51 -10.38
C ASP A 265 -49.11 -4.25 -11.72
N GLN A 266 -50.03 -3.89 -12.62
CA GLN A 266 -50.05 -4.40 -13.99
C GLN A 266 -49.16 -3.64 -14.98
N GLY A 267 -48.45 -2.59 -14.54
CA GLY A 267 -47.59 -1.78 -15.41
C GLY A 267 -48.36 -1.01 -16.49
N ARG A 268 -49.63 -0.69 -16.23
CA ARG A 268 -50.54 0.01 -17.16
C ARG A 268 -50.69 1.50 -16.85
N CYS A 269 -49.93 1.98 -15.88
CA CYS A 269 -49.91 3.38 -15.46
C CYS A 269 -48.59 4.01 -15.91
N PHE A 270 -48.67 5.05 -16.75
CA PHE A 270 -47.54 5.70 -17.40
C PHE A 270 -47.48 7.17 -17.01
#